data_AF-A0A7Y1QQX7-F1
#
_entry.id   AF-A0A7Y1QQX7-F1
#
_cell.length_a   1.000
_cell.length_b   1.000
_cell.length_c   1.000
_cell.angle_alpha   90.00
_cell.angle_beta   90.00
_cell.angle_gamma   90.00
#
_symmetry.space_group_name_H-M   'P 1'
#
loop_
_entity.id
_entity.type
_entity.pdbx_description
1 polymer ?
#
loop_
_entity_poly.entity_id
_entity_poly.type
_entity_poly.pdbx_seq_one_letter_code
_entity_poly.pdbx_strand_id
1 'polypeptide(L)' 'MNRRNDTKGQRLIELFNALQQRTTTFGQIMSLSAECGIDARRVLADHFQRSAGHD' A
#
# COMPACT_ATOMS: atom_id res chain seq x y z
N MET A 1 24.18 7.32 4.50
CA MET A 1 22.78 6.83 4.60
C MET A 1 22.56 5.68 3.64
N ASN A 2 21.87 4.61 4.08
CA ASN A 2 21.68 3.35 3.35
C ASN A 2 20.64 3.49 2.22
N ARG A 3 21.08 3.70 0.96
CA ARG A 3 20.24 3.92 -0.25
C ARG A 3 19.02 2.98 -0.36
N ARG A 4 19.16 1.73 0.09
CA ARG A 4 18.09 0.72 0.04
C ARG A 4 16.90 1.04 0.94
N ASN A 5 17.12 1.68 2.08
CA ASN A 5 16.03 2.09 2.99
C ASN A 5 15.28 3.31 2.45
N ASP A 6 15.97 4.19 1.72
CA ASP A 6 15.38 5.37 1.08
C ASP A 6 14.34 4.94 0.02
N THR A 7 14.71 3.98 -0.83
CA THR A 7 13.83 3.43 -1.87
C THR A 7 12.62 2.70 -1.28
N LYS A 8 12.80 1.92 -0.21
CA LYS A 8 11.68 1.25 0.47
C LYS A 8 10.72 2.25 1.13
N GLY A 9 11.25 3.30 1.74
CA GLY A 9 10.45 4.38 2.31
C GLY A 9 9.59 5.08 1.26
N GLN A 10 10.17 5.40 0.10
CA GLN A 10 9.42 5.99 -1.02
C GLN A 10 8.30 5.06 -1.52
N ARG A 11 8.59 3.76 -1.69
CA ARG A 11 7.58 2.78 -2.14
C ARG A 11 6.42 2.62 -1.16
N LEU A 12 6.68 2.70 0.14
CA LEU A 12 5.62 2.68 1.16
C LEU A 12 4.73 3.92 1.09
N ILE A 13 5.31 5.09 0.82
CA ILE A 13 4.57 6.34 0.62
C ILE A 13 3.71 6.25 -0.65
N GLU A 14 4.25 5.71 -1.74
CA GLU A 14 3.50 5.47 -2.98
C GLU A 14 2.33 4.51 -2.76
N LEU A 15 2.55 3.39 -2.07
CA LEU A 15 1.49 2.45 -1.69
C LEU A 15 0.40 3.11 -0.86
N PHE A 16 0.77 3.91 0.15
CA PHE A 16 -0.18 4.62 0.99
C PHE A 16 -1.03 5.63 0.20
N ASN A 17 -0.40 6.40 -0.70
CA ASN A 17 -1.13 7.32 -1.57
C ASN A 17 -2.06 6.58 -2.54
N ALA A 18 -1.61 5.45 -3.09
CA ALA A 18 -2.40 4.63 -4.00
C ALA A 18 -3.65 4.08 -3.30
N LEU A 19 -3.56 3.64 -2.05
CA LEU A 19 -4.71 3.17 -1.26
C LEU A 19 -5.78 4.25 -1.03
N GLN A 20 -5.41 5.54 -1.01
CA GLN A 20 -6.39 6.63 -0.82
C GLN A 20 -7.17 6.96 -2.10
N GLN A 21 -6.64 6.59 -3.28
CA GLN A 21 -7.27 6.90 -4.56
C GLN A 21 -8.26 5.79 -4.96
N ARG A 22 -9.53 6.14 -5.13
CA ARG A 22 -10.57 5.20 -5.60
C ARG A 22 -10.31 4.62 -7.00
N THR A 23 -9.48 5.29 -7.80
CA THR A 23 -9.11 4.86 -9.16
C THR A 23 -7.97 3.86 -9.17
N THR A 24 -7.27 3.67 -8.03
CA THR A 24 -6.18 2.71 -7.96
C THR A 24 -6.71 1.30 -8.15
N THR A 25 -6.05 0.58 -9.05
CA THR A 25 -6.43 -0.79 -9.37
C THR A 25 -5.85 -1.77 -8.35
N PHE A 26 -6.55 -2.90 -8.18
CA PHE A 26 -6.05 -4.02 -7.38
C PHE A 26 -4.64 -4.47 -7.80
N GLY A 27 -4.37 -4.52 -9.11
CA GLY A 27 -3.06 -4.90 -9.65
C GLY A 27 -1.94 -3.95 -9.23
N GLN A 28 -2.20 -2.64 -9.18
CA GLN A 28 -1.22 -1.65 -8.70
C GLN A 28 -0.89 -1.84 -7.22
N ILE A 29 -1.90 -2.10 -6.38
CA ILE A 29 -1.68 -2.38 -4.95
C ILE A 29 -0.87 -3.65 -4.75
N MET A 30 -1.14 -4.71 -5.53
CA MET A 30 -0.38 -5.96 -5.47
C MET A 30 1.09 -5.74 -5.81
N SER A 31 1.39 -5.02 -6.90
CA SER A 31 2.76 -4.73 -7.33
C SER A 31 3.52 -3.89 -6.30
N LEU A 32 2.95 -2.78 -5.83
CA LEU A 32 3.59 -1.89 -4.85
C LEU A 32 3.82 -2.59 -3.50
N SER A 33 2.88 -3.44 -3.08
CA SER A 33 3.04 -4.23 -1.85
C SER A 33 4.16 -5.25 -1.98
N ALA A 34 4.27 -5.94 -3.13
CA ALA A 34 5.35 -6.89 -3.39
C ALA A 34 6.73 -6.20 -3.41
N GLU A 35 6.84 -5.01 -4.00
CA GLU A 35 8.07 -4.20 -3.98
C GLU A 35 8.48 -3.81 -2.54
N CYS A 36 7.52 -3.66 -1.64
CA CYS A 36 7.77 -3.40 -0.22
C CYS A 36 8.00 -4.68 0.61
N GLY A 37 7.76 -5.86 0.05
CA GLY A 37 7.77 -7.14 0.79
C GLY A 37 6.61 -7.30 1.76
N ILE A 38 5.46 -6.68 1.47
CA ILE A 38 4.25 -6.71 2.31
C ILE A 38 3.17 -7.56 1.63
N ASP A 39 2.39 -8.28 2.42
CA ASP A 39 1.23 -9.01 1.93
C ASP A 39 0.09 -8.05 1.53
N ALA A 40 -0.14 -7.92 0.23
CA ALA A 40 -1.16 -7.00 -0.31
C ALA A 40 -2.59 -7.39 0.09
N ARG A 41 -2.87 -8.69 0.30
CA ARG A 41 -4.21 -9.16 0.71
C ARG A 41 -4.56 -8.64 2.09
N ARG A 42 -3.61 -8.71 3.04
CA ARG A 42 -3.76 -8.14 4.38
C ARG A 42 -3.89 -6.63 4.34
N VAL A 43 -3.10 -5.94 3.52
CA VAL A 43 -3.20 -4.46 3.34
C VAL A 43 -4.59 -4.06 2.87
N LEU A 44 -5.14 -4.73 1.86
CA LEU A 44 -6.47 -4.45 1.35
C LEU A 44 -7.55 -4.78 2.38
N ALA A 45 -7.45 -5.94 3.05
CA ALA A 45 -8.39 -6.32 4.09
C ALA A 45 -8.45 -5.29 5.22
N ASP A 46 -7.29 -4.84 5.71
CA ASP A 46 -7.20 -3.80 6.75
C ASP A 46 -7.77 -2.46 6.26
N HIS A 47 -7.43 -2.06 5.03
CA HIS A 47 -7.92 -0.82 4.43
C HIS A 47 -9.44 -0.78 4.33
N PHE A 48 -10.07 -1.83 3.78
CA PHE A 48 -11.53 -1.89 3.64
C PHE A 48 -12.24 -2.10 4.98
N GLN A 49 -11.65 -2.87 5.90
CA GLN A 49 -12.19 -3.02 7.26
C GLN A 49 -12.20 -1.67 8.00
N ARG A 50 -11.13 -0.88 7.88
CA ARG A 50 -11.05 0.46 8.47
C ARG A 50 -12.07 1.42 7.87
N SER A 51 -12.33 1.34 6.57
CA SER A 51 -13.38 2.14 5.93
C SER A 51 -14.80 1.76 6.35
N ALA A 52 -15.03 0.50 6.76
CA ALA A 52 -16.34 0.03 7.20
C ALA A 52 -16.70 0.42 8.64
N GLY A 53 -15.72 0.80 9.46
CA GLY A 53 -15.92 1.18 10.88
C GLY A 53 -16.05 2.69 11.14
N HIS A 54 -16.24 3.51 10.11
CA HIS A 54 -16.47 4.96 10.22
C HIS A 54 -17.96 5.29 10.03
N ASP A 55 -18.83 4.68 10.84
CA ASP A 55 -20.21 5.10 11.06
C ASP A 55 -20.39 5.44 12.55
#